data_AF-Q6DN80-F1
#
_entry.id   AF-Q6DN80-F1
#
_cell.length_a   1.000
_cell.length_b   1.000
_cell.length_c   1.000
_cell.angle_alpha   90.00
_cell.angle_beta   90.00
_cell.angle_gamma   90.00
#
_symmetry.space_group_name_H-M   'P 1'
#
loop_
_entity.id
_entity.type
_entity.pdbx_description
1 polymer ?
#
loop_
_entity_poly.entity_id
_entity_poly.type
_entity_poly.pdbx_seq_one_letter_code
_entity_poly.pdbx_strand_id
1 'polypeptide(L)'
;DVKTAFLHGDLEEEIYMIQPCGFKVAGNENHVCRLIKSLYGLKQSPRQWYKRFDQFIQGQKFTRSEHDHCVYFRRLSDGAFIYLLLYVDDM
;
A
#
# COMPACT_ATOMS: atom_id res chain seq x y z
N ASP A 1 -9.39 -8.51 2.41
CA ASP A 1 -9.58 -7.15 1.89
C ASP A 1 -9.30 -6.10 2.97
N VAL A 2 -8.16 -5.44 2.83
CA VAL A 2 -7.79 -4.27 3.63
C VAL A 2 -8.40 -3.03 2.99
N LYS A 3 -9.40 -2.46 3.67
CA LYS A 3 -10.06 -1.25 3.17
C LYS A 3 -9.05 -0.15 2.90
N THR A 4 -9.14 0.43 1.70
CA THR A 4 -8.30 1.56 1.27
C THR A 4 -6.79 1.28 1.30
N ALA A 5 -6.36 0.02 1.15
CA ALA A 5 -4.96 -0.42 1.17
C ALA A 5 -4.00 0.54 0.43
N PHE A 6 -4.32 0.89 -0.82
CA PHE A 6 -3.45 1.74 -1.63
C PHE A 6 -3.32 3.18 -1.10
N LEU A 7 -4.31 3.72 -0.39
CA LEU A 7 -4.19 5.07 0.19
C LEU A 7 -3.14 5.15 1.31
N HIS A 8 -2.69 4.01 1.84
CA HIS A 8 -1.60 3.96 2.81
C HIS A 8 -0.21 3.96 2.16
N GLY A 9 -0.11 3.68 0.86
CA GLY A 9 1.15 3.69 0.12
C GLY A 9 1.66 5.11 -0.12
N ASP A 10 2.89 5.37 0.29
CA ASP A 10 3.60 6.61 -0.06
C ASP A 10 4.05 6.58 -1.52
N LEU A 11 4.05 7.74 -2.18
CA LEU A 11 4.56 7.88 -3.55
C LEU A 11 6.02 8.31 -3.51
N GLU A 12 6.89 7.52 -4.14
CA GLU A 12 8.30 7.88 -4.36
C GLU A 12 8.47 8.87 -5.52
N GLU A 13 7.50 8.88 -6.44
CA GLU A 13 7.46 9.72 -7.64
C GLU A 13 6.44 10.83 -7.48
N GLU A 14 6.69 11.98 -8.11
CA GLU A 14 5.71 13.06 -8.19
C GLU A 14 4.73 12.78 -9.33
N ILE A 15 3.47 12.50 -8.96
CA ILE A 15 2.43 12.13 -9.93
C ILE A 15 1.31 13.15 -9.88
N TYR A 16 0.89 13.56 -11.07
CA TYR A 16 -0.24 14.45 -11.29
C TYR A 16 -1.36 13.71 -11.98
N MET A 17 -2.60 14.06 -11.64
CA MET A 17 -3.79 13.60 -12.34
C MET A 17 -4.63 14.80 -12.78
N ILE A 18 -5.40 14.60 -13.85
CA ILE A 18 -6.42 15.56 -14.26
C ILE A 18 -7.43 15.72 -13.13
N GLN A 19 -7.96 16.94 -12.96
CA GLN A 19 -9.02 17.19 -11.99
C GLN A 19 -10.20 16.22 -12.19
N PRO A 20 -10.64 15.51 -11.12
CA PRO A 20 -11.77 14.61 -11.21
C PRO A 20 -13.07 15.37 -11.48
N CYS A 21 -14.04 14.68 -12.06
CA CYS A 21 -15.39 15.23 -12.25
C CYS A 21 -15.95 15.74 -10.91
N GLY A 22 -16.51 16.95 -10.91
CA GLY A 22 -17.02 17.61 -9.70
C GLY A 22 -15.99 18.44 -8.92
N PHE A 23 -14.70 18.39 -9.27
CA PHE A 23 -13.67 19.21 -8.64
C PHE A 23 -13.17 20.37 -9.54
N LYS A 24 -13.55 20.38 -10.82
CA LYS A 24 -13.18 21.44 -11.75
C LYS A 24 -13.75 22.78 -11.30
N VAL A 25 -12.87 23.74 -11.04
CA VAL A 25 -13.24 25.11 -10.70
C VAL A 25 -13.25 25.97 -11.97
N ALA A 26 -14.29 26.77 -12.15
CA ALA A 26 -14.42 27.67 -13.31
C ALA A 26 -13.21 28.62 -13.40
N GLY A 27 -12.62 28.73 -14.59
CA GLY A 27 -11.40 29.50 -14.83
C GLY A 27 -10.10 28.77 -14.49
N ASN A 28 -10.17 27.57 -13.90
CA ASN A 28 -9.02 26.74 -13.52
C ASN A 28 -9.13 25.33 -14.11
N GLU A 29 -9.80 25.17 -15.26
CA GLU A 29 -10.08 23.87 -15.87
C GLU A 29 -8.81 23.09 -16.23
N ASN A 30 -7.71 23.82 -16.49
CA ASN A 30 -6.41 23.25 -16.86
C ASN A 30 -5.54 22.86 -15.67
N HIS A 31 -5.99 23.09 -14.43
CA HIS A 31 -5.25 22.63 -13.26
C HIS A 31 -5.21 21.10 -13.19
N VAL A 32 -4.18 20.62 -12.48
CA VAL A 32 -3.97 19.21 -12.19
C VAL A 32 -3.83 19.00 -10.68
N CYS A 33 -4.21 17.83 -10.20
CA CYS A 33 -4.07 17.45 -8.80
C CYS A 33 -2.75 16.70 -8.61
N ARG A 34 -1.91 17.17 -7.69
CA ARG A 34 -0.73 16.40 -7.25
C ARG A 34 -1.17 15.31 -6.27
N LEU A 35 -0.79 14.07 -6.55
CA LEU A 35 -1.07 12.95 -5.67
C LEU A 35 -0.07 12.93 -4.50
N ILE A 36 -0.61 12.84 -3.28
CA ILE A 36 0.19 12.75 -2.05
C ILE A 36 0.37 11.29 -1.61
N LYS A 37 -0.62 10.44 -1.92
CA LYS A 37 -0.66 9.01 -1.60
C LYS A 37 -0.98 8.22 -2.87
N SER A 38 -0.64 6.94 -2.86
CA SER A 38 -0.97 6.06 -3.99
C SER A 38 -2.49 5.84 -4.09
N LEU A 39 -3.01 5.72 -5.30
CA LEU A 39 -4.43 5.59 -5.60
C LEU A 39 -4.70 4.29 -6.35
N TYR A 40 -5.91 3.75 -6.23
CA TYR A 40 -6.31 2.63 -7.07
C TYR A 40 -6.12 2.97 -8.55
N GLY A 41 -5.64 2.00 -9.34
CA GLY A 41 -5.40 2.18 -10.78
C GLY A 41 -4.02 2.75 -11.15
N LEU A 42 -3.21 3.23 -10.20
CA LEU A 42 -1.80 3.52 -10.51
C LEU A 42 -1.00 2.23 -10.57
N LYS A 43 -0.13 2.10 -11.58
CA LYS A 43 0.73 0.93 -11.80
C LYS A 43 1.60 0.58 -10.57
N GLN A 44 2.01 1.57 -9.79
CA GLN A 44 2.89 1.39 -8.63
C GLN A 44 2.13 1.20 -7.30
N SER A 45 0.81 1.41 -7.26
CA SER A 45 0.04 1.36 -6.00
C SER A 45 0.15 0.03 -5.25
N PRO A 46 0.07 -1.15 -5.92
CA PRO A 46 0.28 -2.42 -5.22
C PRO A 46 1.66 -2.53 -4.58
N ARG A 47 2.69 -2.03 -5.25
CA ARG A 47 4.07 -2.03 -4.74
C ARG A 47 4.25 -1.08 -3.56
N GLN A 48 3.67 0.12 -3.61
CA GLN A 48 3.76 1.08 -2.52
C GLN A 48 3.00 0.61 -1.27
N TRP A 49 1.84 -0.02 -1.48
CA TRP A 49 1.13 -0.71 -0.40
C TRP A 49 1.97 -1.83 0.22
N TYR A 50 2.52 -2.74 -0.60
CA TYR A 50 3.38 -3.82 -0.11
C TYR A 50 4.57 -3.30 0.69
N LYS A 51 5.29 -2.28 0.19
CA LYS A 51 6.43 -1.67 0.91
C LYS A 51 6.01 -1.12 2.27
N ARG A 52 4.86 -0.43 2.33
CA ARG A 52 4.33 0.13 3.57
C ARG A 52 3.96 -0.97 4.57
N PHE A 53 3.30 -2.03 4.09
CA PHE A 53 2.91 -3.17 4.92
C PHE A 53 4.14 -3.94 5.43
N ASP A 54 5.12 -4.20 4.58
CA ASP A 54 6.36 -4.92 4.91
C ASP A 54 7.10 -4.23 6.06
N GLN A 55 7.24 -2.90 5.99
CA GLN A 55 7.83 -2.11 7.08
C GLN A 55 7.01 -2.19 8.38
N PHE A 56 5.68 -2.10 8.26
CA PHE A 56 4.78 -2.15 9.41
C PHE A 56 4.84 -3.51 10.13
N ILE A 57 4.75 -4.61 9.37
CA ILE A 57 4.61 -5.96 9.93
C ILE A 57 5.94 -6.45 10.54
N GLN A 58 7.08 -6.04 9.98
CA GLN A 58 8.39 -6.27 10.60
C GLN A 58 8.49 -5.60 11.98
N GLY A 59 7.91 -4.41 12.14
CA GLY A 59 7.77 -3.75 13.45
C GLY A 59 6.90 -4.53 14.44
N GLN A 60 5.99 -5.39 13.95
CA GLN A 60 5.16 -6.28 14.76
C GLN A 60 5.84 -7.62 15.11
N LYS A 61 7.16 -7.73 14.89
CA LYS A 61 7.99 -8.92 15.15
C LYS A 61 7.66 -10.12 14.27
N PHE A 62 7.07 -9.88 13.10
CA PHE A 62 6.99 -10.89 12.05
C PHE A 62 8.26 -10.86 11.21
N THR A 63 8.68 -12.04 10.77
CA THR A 63 9.78 -12.23 9.83
C THR A 63 9.18 -12.60 8.48
N ARG A 64 9.66 -11.95 7.41
CA ARG A 64 9.31 -12.33 6.04
C ARG A 64 10.00 -13.63 5.66
N SER A 65 9.29 -14.53 5.00
CA SER A 65 9.87 -15.76 4.44
C SER A 65 10.87 -15.45 3.32
N GLU A 66 11.94 -16.24 3.26
CA GLU A 66 12.93 -16.18 2.17
C GLU A 66 12.45 -16.90 0.91
N HIS A 67 11.44 -17.76 1.02
CA HIS A 67 10.93 -18.57 -0.09
C HIS A 67 9.74 -17.91 -0.79
N ASP A 68 8.93 -17.15 -0.05
CA ASP A 68 7.78 -16.43 -0.57
C ASP A 68 7.61 -15.09 0.16
N HIS A 69 7.75 -13.99 -0.58
CA HIS A 69 7.64 -12.64 -0.06
C HIS A 69 6.24 -12.25 0.42
N CYS A 70 5.22 -13.04 0.07
CA CYS A 70 3.85 -12.87 0.55
C CYS A 70 3.64 -13.51 1.94
N VAL A 71 4.58 -14.32 2.41
CA VAL A 71 4.47 -15.07 3.67
C VAL A 71 5.27 -14.38 4.77
N TYR A 72 4.59 -14.07 5.86
CA TYR A 72 5.17 -13.59 7.11
C TYR A 72 4.91 -14.60 8.20
N PHE A 73 5.87 -14.80 9.10
CA PHE A 73 5.70 -15.70 10.23
C PHE A 73 6.27 -15.12 11.51
N ARG A 74 5.69 -15.51 12.64
CA ARG A 74 6.18 -15.17 13.97
C ARG A 74 6.12 -16.39 14.88
N ARG A 75 7.25 -16.70 15.52
CA ARG A 75 7.32 -17.73 16.56
C ARG A 75 6.96 -17.12 17.91
N LEU A 76 6.04 -17.75 18.63
CA LEU A 76 5.62 -17.38 19.98
C LEU A 76 6.52 -18.05 21.03
N SER A 77 6.42 -17.60 22.28
CA SER A 77 7.26 -18.08 23.39
C SER A 77 7.03 -19.56 23.74
N ASP A 78 5.83 -20.07 23.48
CA ASP A 78 5.45 -21.47 23.67
C ASP A 78 5.87 -22.38 22.50
N GLY A 79 6.51 -21.81 21.47
CA GLY A 79 6.94 -22.52 20.27
C GLY A 79 5.90 -22.57 19.15
N ALA A 80 4.69 -22.04 19.34
CA ALA A 80 3.69 -21.94 18.28
C ALA A 80 4.12 -20.93 17.19
N PHE A 81 3.57 -21.09 15.99
CA PHE A 81 3.79 -20.18 14.87
C PHE A 81 2.50 -19.52 14.43
N ILE A 82 2.57 -18.22 14.15
CA ILE A 82 1.53 -17.49 13.43
C ILE A 82 2.05 -17.27 12.01
N TYR A 83 1.25 -17.62 11.02
CA TYR A 83 1.50 -17.34 9.61
C TYR A 83 0.50 -16.29 9.12
N LEU A 84 1.01 -15.34 8.36
CA LEU A 84 0.24 -14.28 7.70
C LEU A 84 0.59 -14.30 6.23
N LEU A 85 -0.43 -14.33 5.40
CA LEU A 85 -0.33 -14.34 3.94
C LEU A 85 -0.85 -13.00 3.45
N LEU A 86 -0.08 -12.30 2.63
CA LEU A 86 -0.51 -11.06 2.00
C LEU A 86 -0.58 -11.26 0.49
N TYR A 87 -1.79 -11.18 -0.09
CA TYR A 87 -2.00 -11.22 -1.52
C TYR A 87 -2.59 -9.89 -1.99
N VAL A 88 -1.74 -9.01 -2.53
CA VAL A 88 -2.14 -7.65 -2.94
C VAL A 88 -2.72 -6.88 -1.74
N ASP A 89 -4.04 -6.75 -1.65
CA ASP A 89 -4.80 -6.09 -0.59
C ASP A 89 -5.59 -7.08 0.30
N ASP A 90 -5.49 -8.39 0.04
CA ASP A 90 -6.04 -9.44 0.87
C ASP A 90 -5.01 -9.97 1.88
N MET A 91 -5.49 -10.24 3.10
CA MET A 91 -4.72 -10.74 4.23
C MET A 91 -5.59 -11.64 5.10
#